data_AF-A0A4Y2FYV4-F1
#
_entry.id   AF-A0A4Y2FYV4-F1
#
_cell.length_a   1.000
_cell.length_b   1.000
_cell.length_c   1.000
_cell.angle_alpha   90.00
_cell.angle_beta   90.00
_cell.angle_gamma   90.00
#
_symmetry.space_group_name_H-M   'P 1'
#
loop_
_entity.id
_entity.type
_entity.pdbx_description
1 polymer ?
#
loop_
_entity_poly.entity_id
_entity_poly.type
_entity_poly.pdbx_seq_one_letter_code
_entity_poly.pdbx_strand_id
1 'polypeptide(L)'
;MLLKKFDQMLIDQVQALLELRWSHRIIQTHFKMKGIAISLSHISSIKNSKLGSTKNDSKPITNGRQSKLKKSDLQRLEKMASKPDPRTHASVAKALNVSQKVNRRDLTPSTTVPHPKAVMVWMGISASGVTKPRFVQPGTKINSEYYIQKILKPFLKDDYCRLHPNGDAVFHQDSAPSHASRVTQKFLTDQHVQFLRPHNGCQTVLTLHHVTISYGDI
;
A
#
# COMPACT_ATOMS: atom_id res chain seq x y z
N MET A 1 -3.03 2.95 46.80
CA MET A 1 -2.11 3.77 45.96
C MET A 1 -1.27 2.94 44.96
N LEU A 2 -1.61 1.66 44.69
CA LEU A 2 -0.74 0.73 43.94
C LEU A 2 -1.08 0.56 42.44
N LEU A 3 -2.36 0.64 42.03
CA LEU A 3 -2.77 0.41 40.64
C LEU A 3 -2.16 1.42 39.64
N LYS A 4 -2.13 2.73 39.99
CA LYS A 4 -1.66 3.79 39.08
C LYS A 4 -0.18 3.67 38.69
N LYS A 5 0.66 3.06 39.54
CA LYS A 5 2.09 2.87 39.25
C LYS A 5 2.33 1.81 38.18
N PHE A 6 1.46 0.80 38.13
CA PHE A 6 1.56 -0.30 37.16
C PHE A 6 1.22 0.19 35.75
N ASP A 7 0.16 1.00 35.62
CA ASP A 7 -0.24 1.58 34.34
C ASP A 7 0.83 2.53 33.78
N GLN A 8 1.43 3.37 34.64
CA GLN A 8 2.49 4.29 34.21
C GLN A 8 3.75 3.54 33.73
N MET A 9 4.13 2.46 34.43
CA MET A 9 5.28 1.64 34.03
C MET A 9 5.07 1.00 32.65
N LEU A 10 3.85 0.57 32.32
CA LEU A 10 3.53 0.05 30.98
C LEU A 10 3.61 1.13 29.91
N ILE A 11 3.14 2.34 30.21
CA ILE A 11 3.24 3.49 29.31
C ILE A 11 4.72 3.82 29.02
N ASP A 12 5.57 3.84 30.04
CA ASP A 12 6.99 4.14 29.89
C ASP A 12 7.72 3.07 29.05
N GLN A 13 7.36 1.79 29.20
CA GLN A 13 7.89 0.70 28.38
C GLN A 13 7.45 0.81 26.91
N VAL A 14 6.18 1.11 26.65
CA VAL A 14 5.68 1.35 25.28
C VAL A 14 6.41 2.54 24.66
N GLN A 15 6.62 3.60 25.44
CA GLN A 15 7.33 4.80 24.98
C GLN A 15 8.80 4.52 24.64
N ALA A 16 9.51 3.74 25.46
CA ALA A 16 10.89 3.35 25.17
C ALA A 16 11.01 2.55 23.86
N LEU A 17 10.06 1.64 23.59
CA LEU A 17 10.04 0.88 22.33
C LEU A 17 9.72 1.77 21.11
N LEU A 18 8.87 2.79 21.29
CA LEU A 18 8.60 3.79 20.25
C LEU A 18 9.85 4.63 19.92
N GLU A 19 10.67 4.99 20.92
CA GLU A 19 11.95 5.69 20.73
C GLU A 19 12.97 4.83 19.96
N LEU A 20 12.94 3.51 20.18
CA LEU A 20 13.71 2.54 19.39
C LEU A 20 13.17 2.32 17.97
N ARG A 21 12.20 3.14 17.53
CA ARG A 21 11.52 3.07 16.22
C ARG A 21 10.82 1.74 15.94
N TRP A 22 10.42 1.02 16.97
CA TRP A 22 9.63 -0.20 16.76
C TRP A 22 8.25 0.14 16.19
N SER A 23 7.78 -0.65 15.23
CA SER A 23 6.44 -0.46 14.68
C SER A 23 5.37 -0.83 15.72
N HIS A 24 4.19 -0.21 15.63
CA HIS A 24 3.10 -0.47 16.58
C HIS A 24 2.71 -1.95 16.64
N ARG A 25 2.82 -2.69 15.53
CA ARG A 25 2.55 -4.14 15.49
C ARG A 25 3.61 -4.94 16.23
N ILE A 26 4.88 -4.59 16.10
CA ILE A 26 5.98 -5.29 16.80
C ILE A 26 5.84 -5.07 18.32
N ILE A 27 5.55 -3.84 18.73
CA ILE A 27 5.27 -3.49 20.14
C ILE A 27 4.10 -4.32 20.66
N GLN A 28 2.98 -4.37 19.92
CA GLN A 28 1.82 -5.16 20.31
C GLN A 28 2.16 -6.66 20.49
N THR A 29 2.89 -7.25 19.55
CA THR A 29 3.31 -8.66 19.64
C THR A 29 4.24 -8.89 20.84
N HIS A 30 5.18 -7.97 21.11
CA HIS A 30 6.10 -8.07 22.23
C HIS A 30 5.37 -8.12 23.58
N PHE A 31 4.38 -7.24 23.78
CA PHE A 31 3.56 -7.27 25.00
C PHE A 31 2.65 -8.50 25.07
N LYS A 32 2.09 -8.94 23.93
CA LYS A 32 1.29 -10.16 23.85
C LYS A 32 2.10 -11.40 24.28
N MET A 33 3.37 -11.49 23.87
CA MET A 33 4.28 -12.57 24.30
C MET A 33 4.59 -12.53 25.80
N LYS A 34 4.54 -11.34 26.43
CA LYS A 34 4.68 -11.14 27.88
C LYS A 34 3.36 -11.31 28.65
N GLY A 35 2.29 -11.78 28.00
CA GLY A 35 0.98 -11.98 28.62
C GLY A 35 0.17 -10.70 28.82
N ILE A 36 0.62 -9.57 28.25
CA ILE A 36 -0.04 -8.26 28.40
C ILE A 36 -0.79 -7.94 27.11
N ALA A 37 -2.12 -7.88 27.19
CA ALA A 37 -2.97 -7.50 26.06
C ALA A 37 -3.00 -5.98 25.91
N ILE A 38 -2.45 -5.46 24.81
CA ILE A 38 -2.48 -4.04 24.46
C ILE A 38 -3.06 -3.83 23.06
N SER A 39 -3.90 -2.81 22.90
CA SER A 39 -4.50 -2.47 21.60
C SER A 39 -3.60 -1.51 20.80
N LEU A 40 -3.66 -1.60 19.47
CA LEU A 40 -2.96 -0.67 18.57
C LEU A 40 -3.40 0.78 18.80
N SER A 41 -4.67 1.00 19.14
CA SER A 41 -5.21 2.32 19.47
C SER A 41 -4.58 2.88 20.73
N HIS A 42 -4.36 2.06 21.75
CA HIS A 42 -3.71 2.48 23.00
C HIS A 42 -2.24 2.89 22.76
N ILE A 43 -1.49 2.11 21.97
CA ILE A 43 -0.13 2.46 21.55
C ILE A 43 -0.09 3.79 20.78
N SER A 44 -1.05 4.00 19.87
CA SER A 44 -1.18 5.25 19.10
C SER A 44 -1.45 6.45 20.02
N SER A 45 -2.33 6.29 21.00
CA SER A 45 -2.63 7.35 21.98
C SER A 45 -1.41 7.73 22.82
N ILE A 46 -0.59 6.75 23.25
CA ILE A 46 0.66 6.99 23.99
C ILE A 46 1.67 7.76 23.13
N LYS A 47 1.80 7.40 21.85
CA LYS A 47 2.66 8.15 20.92
C LYS A 47 2.21 9.61 20.78
N ASN A 48 0.91 9.83 20.70
CA ASN A 48 0.32 11.15 20.48
C ASN A 48 0.22 12.00 21.76
N SER A 49 0.29 11.40 22.96
CA SER A 49 0.29 12.15 24.21
C SER A 49 1.63 12.85 24.51
N LYS A 50 2.73 12.38 23.92
CA LYS A 50 4.06 12.99 24.03
C LYS A 50 4.24 14.20 23.11
N LEU A 51 3.47 14.26 22.02
CA LEU A 51 3.43 15.38 21.09
C LEU A 51 2.35 16.36 21.59
N GLY A 52 2.77 17.42 22.28
CA GLY A 52 1.87 18.38 22.95
C GLY A 52 0.60 18.68 22.16
N SER A 53 -0.55 18.34 22.74
CA SER A 53 -1.86 18.62 22.14
C SER A 53 -2.13 20.11 22.20
N THR A 54 -2.05 20.81 21.07
CA THR A 54 -2.75 22.08 20.91
C THR A 54 -4.24 21.77 20.92
N LYS A 55 -4.90 21.98 22.06
CA LYS A 55 -6.37 21.94 22.15
C LYS A 55 -6.92 22.98 21.18
N ASN A 56 -7.63 22.52 20.15
CA ASN A 56 -8.46 23.39 19.33
C ASN A 56 -9.74 23.68 20.12
N ASP A 57 -9.90 24.90 20.62
CA ASP A 57 -11.11 25.38 21.35
C ASP A 57 -12.36 25.53 20.46
N SER A 58 -12.37 24.95 19.27
CA SER A 58 -13.54 24.93 18.41
C SER A 58 -14.59 23.95 18.93
N LYS A 59 -15.79 24.46 19.23
CA LYS A 59 -16.98 23.68 19.60
C LYS A 59 -17.19 22.47 18.68
N PRO A 60 -17.69 21.33 19.18
CA PRO A 60 -17.98 20.17 18.36
C PRO A 60 -18.97 20.55 17.25
N ILE A 61 -18.60 20.31 15.99
CA ILE A 61 -19.56 20.38 14.89
C ILE A 61 -20.54 19.21 15.11
N THR A 62 -21.75 19.52 15.56
CA THR A 62 -22.81 18.53 15.72
C THR A 62 -23.19 18.00 14.34
N ASN A 63 -23.22 16.67 14.19
CA ASN A 63 -23.66 16.03 12.95
C ASN A 63 -25.19 16.12 12.85
N GLY A 64 -25.70 17.31 12.54
CA GLY A 64 -27.08 17.52 12.11
C GLY A 64 -27.34 16.95 10.71
N ARG A 65 -28.63 16.81 10.37
CA ARG A 65 -29.11 16.31 9.07
C ARG A 65 -28.41 17.06 7.92
N GLN A 66 -27.76 16.31 7.04
CA GLN A 66 -26.97 16.85 5.92
C GLN A 66 -27.89 17.59 4.94
N SER A 67 -27.77 18.91 4.85
CA SER A 67 -28.42 19.71 3.81
C SER A 67 -27.50 19.82 2.59
N LYS A 68 -28.09 19.78 1.39
CA LYS A 68 -27.38 20.00 0.12
C LYS A 68 -26.82 21.42 0.07
N LEU A 69 -25.62 21.58 -0.49
CA LEU A 69 -24.98 22.90 -0.69
C LEU A 69 -25.87 23.81 -1.56
N LYS A 70 -25.97 25.08 -1.18
CA LYS A 70 -26.72 26.07 -1.97
C LYS A 70 -25.86 26.54 -3.15
N LYS A 71 -26.51 27.03 -4.21
CA LYS A 71 -25.83 27.53 -5.41
C LYS A 71 -24.85 28.67 -5.12
N SER A 72 -25.14 29.52 -4.13
CA SER A 72 -24.23 30.56 -3.65
C SER A 72 -22.95 30.01 -3.03
N ASP A 73 -23.01 28.85 -2.38
CA ASP A 73 -21.86 28.21 -1.75
C ASP A 73 -20.93 27.62 -2.81
N LEU A 74 -21.51 27.06 -3.88
CA LEU A 74 -20.76 26.60 -5.06
C LEU A 74 -20.00 27.74 -5.75
N GLN A 75 -20.63 28.90 -5.94
CA GLN A 75 -19.97 30.08 -6.52
C GLN A 75 -18.85 30.63 -5.63
N ARG A 76 -19.04 30.63 -4.30
CA ARG A 76 -17.97 31.02 -3.35
C ARG A 76 -16.81 30.03 -3.39
N LEU A 77 -17.08 28.75 -3.60
CA LEU A 77 -16.06 27.73 -3.70
C LEU A 77 -15.23 27.87 -4.99
N GLU A 78 -15.90 28.08 -6.12
CA GLU A 78 -15.23 28.27 -7.41
C GLU A 78 -14.23 29.43 -7.33
N LYS A 79 -14.66 30.57 -6.76
CA LYS A 79 -13.78 31.72 -6.47
C LYS A 79 -12.63 31.41 -5.50
N MET A 80 -12.78 30.45 -4.60
CA MET A 80 -11.71 30.04 -3.68
C MET A 80 -10.73 29.05 -4.31
N ALA A 81 -11.20 28.21 -5.23
CA ALA A 81 -10.40 27.23 -5.96
C ALA A 81 -9.59 27.84 -7.12
N SER A 82 -10.06 28.94 -7.70
CA SER A 82 -9.35 29.67 -8.77
C SER A 82 -8.13 30.49 -8.29
N LYS A 83 -7.72 30.36 -7.02
CA LYS A 83 -6.54 31.05 -6.48
C LYS A 83 -5.26 30.23 -6.74
N PRO A 84 -4.11 30.86 -7.00
CA PRO A 84 -2.86 30.16 -7.34
C PRO A 84 -2.39 29.18 -6.25
N ASP A 85 -2.75 29.43 -4.98
CA ASP A 85 -2.64 28.46 -3.89
C ASP A 85 -4.02 28.16 -3.29
N PRO A 86 -4.71 27.09 -3.72
CA PRO A 86 -6.02 26.76 -3.21
C PRO A 86 -5.92 26.30 -1.74
N ARG A 87 -6.78 26.88 -0.89
CA ARG A 87 -6.87 26.61 0.54
C ARG A 87 -7.17 25.13 0.81
N THR A 88 -6.53 24.53 1.83
CA THR A 88 -6.76 23.12 2.23
C THR A 88 -8.24 22.81 2.49
N HIS A 89 -8.70 21.60 2.17
CA HIS A 89 -10.09 21.15 2.35
C HIS A 89 -10.67 21.46 3.74
N ALA A 90 -9.85 21.41 4.80
CA ALA A 90 -10.27 21.75 6.16
C ALA A 90 -10.61 23.25 6.32
N SER A 91 -9.83 24.14 5.70
CA SER A 91 -10.07 25.58 5.75
C SER A 91 -11.29 25.99 4.89
N VAL A 92 -11.51 25.30 3.78
CA VAL A 92 -12.69 25.47 2.92
C VAL A 92 -13.96 25.01 3.66
N ALA A 93 -13.92 23.85 4.30
CA ALA A 93 -15.02 23.35 5.12
C ALA A 93 -15.38 24.32 6.27
N LYS A 94 -14.38 24.90 6.94
CA LYS A 94 -14.58 25.94 7.96
C LYS A 94 -15.22 27.21 7.39
N ALA A 95 -14.76 27.69 6.24
CA ALA A 95 -15.26 28.92 5.61
C ALA A 95 -16.73 28.81 5.15
N LEU A 96 -17.17 27.60 4.80
CA LEU A 96 -18.55 27.33 4.37
C LEU A 96 -19.44 26.86 5.53
N ASN A 97 -18.90 26.67 6.74
CA ASN A 97 -19.59 26.08 7.88
C ASN A 97 -20.23 24.71 7.57
N VAL A 98 -19.54 23.90 6.77
CA VAL A 98 -20.00 22.59 6.31
C VAL A 98 -19.03 21.51 6.77
N SER A 99 -19.55 20.32 7.09
CA SER A 99 -18.72 19.16 7.42
C SER A 99 -17.77 18.81 6.27
N GLN A 100 -16.51 18.47 6.59
CA GLN A 100 -15.52 17.99 5.62
C GLN A 100 -16.04 16.83 4.76
N LYS A 101 -16.93 16.00 5.31
CA LYS A 101 -17.52 14.84 4.62
C LYS A 101 -18.54 15.22 3.53
N VAL A 102 -19.17 16.40 3.64
CA VAL A 102 -20.10 16.92 2.62
C VAL A 102 -19.30 17.64 1.54
N ASN A 103 -18.28 18.41 1.93
CA ASN A 103 -17.32 19.02 1.00
C ASN A 103 -16.67 17.96 0.09
N ARG A 104 -16.24 16.81 0.65
CA ARG A 104 -15.65 15.71 -0.14
C ARG A 104 -16.62 15.02 -1.12
N ARG A 105 -17.94 15.10 -0.91
CA ARG A 105 -18.94 14.43 -1.75
C ARG A 105 -19.47 15.33 -2.86
N ASP A 106 -19.71 16.59 -2.53
CA ASP A 106 -20.32 17.54 -3.47
C ASP A 106 -19.28 18.30 -4.31
N LEU A 107 -18.02 18.37 -3.86
CA LEU A 107 -16.97 19.23 -4.46
C LEU A 107 -15.82 18.47 -5.09
N THR A 108 -15.87 17.14 -5.14
CA THR A 108 -15.09 16.40 -6.12
C THR A 108 -15.93 16.34 -7.38
N PRO A 109 -15.69 17.19 -8.41
CA PRO A 109 -15.91 16.67 -9.74
C PRO A 109 -15.04 15.41 -9.81
N SER A 110 -15.68 14.26 -10.02
CA SER A 110 -14.99 13.03 -10.41
C SER A 110 -14.47 13.22 -11.84
N THR A 111 -13.75 14.30 -12.10
CA THR A 111 -12.80 14.36 -13.19
C THR A 111 -11.64 13.51 -12.73
N THR A 112 -11.73 12.22 -13.06
CA THR A 112 -10.56 11.36 -13.15
C THR A 112 -9.57 12.14 -14.01
N VAL A 113 -8.56 12.73 -13.39
CA VAL A 113 -7.40 13.21 -14.15
C VAL A 113 -6.96 11.97 -14.92
N PRO A 114 -6.98 11.97 -16.28
CA PRO A 114 -6.51 10.81 -17.01
C PRO A 114 -5.11 10.55 -16.49
N HIS A 115 -4.87 9.37 -15.91
CA HIS A 115 -3.52 8.98 -15.57
C HIS A 115 -2.68 9.19 -16.83
N PRO A 116 -1.47 9.78 -16.72
CA PRO A 116 -0.59 9.88 -17.87
C PRO A 116 -0.50 8.51 -18.50
N LYS A 117 -0.48 8.45 -19.84
CA LYS A 117 -0.42 7.16 -20.56
C LYS A 117 0.88 6.46 -20.17
N ALA A 118 0.79 5.55 -19.22
CA ALA A 118 1.90 4.72 -18.78
C ALA A 118 1.97 3.47 -19.66
N VAL A 119 3.19 3.05 -19.99
CA VAL A 119 3.46 1.81 -20.71
C VAL A 119 4.00 0.81 -19.70
N MET A 120 3.29 -0.31 -19.53
CA MET A 120 3.74 -1.38 -18.66
C MET A 120 4.66 -2.32 -19.45
N VAL A 121 5.81 -2.66 -18.88
CA VAL A 121 6.80 -3.54 -19.49
C VAL A 121 7.13 -4.66 -18.52
N TRP A 122 7.14 -5.89 -19.02
CA TRP A 122 7.64 -7.05 -18.30
C TRP A 122 9.05 -7.40 -18.77
N MET A 123 9.95 -7.68 -17.83
CA MET A 123 11.33 -8.08 -18.11
C MET A 123 11.90 -8.87 -16.93
N GLY A 124 12.66 -9.92 -17.24
CA GLY A 124 13.45 -10.69 -16.29
C GLY A 124 14.94 -10.39 -16.42
N ILE A 125 15.65 -10.46 -15.30
CA ILE A 125 17.10 -10.28 -15.21
C ILE A 125 17.67 -11.45 -14.40
N SER A 126 18.80 -12.01 -14.86
CA SER A 126 19.63 -13.01 -14.20
C SER A 126 21.11 -12.69 -14.45
N ALA A 127 22.05 -13.42 -13.85
CA ALA A 127 23.46 -13.21 -14.21
C ALA A 127 23.82 -13.72 -15.61
N SER A 128 23.01 -14.60 -16.20
CA SER A 128 23.19 -15.03 -17.59
C SER A 128 22.65 -14.01 -18.60
N GLY A 129 21.99 -12.95 -18.12
CA GLY A 129 21.60 -11.80 -18.93
C GLY A 129 20.16 -11.38 -18.68
N VAL A 130 19.57 -10.79 -19.72
CA VAL A 130 18.21 -10.25 -19.66
C VAL A 130 17.27 -10.96 -20.63
N THR A 131 16.00 -11.03 -20.27
CA THR A 131 14.95 -11.49 -21.18
C THR A 131 14.60 -10.39 -22.18
N LYS A 132 14.00 -10.77 -23.30
CA LYS A 132 13.36 -9.80 -24.19
C LYS A 132 12.28 -8.99 -23.44
N PRO A 133 12.29 -7.65 -23.46
CA PRO A 133 11.23 -6.85 -22.87
C PRO A 133 9.89 -7.13 -23.56
N ARG A 134 8.82 -7.32 -22.77
CA ARG A 134 7.47 -7.59 -23.27
C ARG A 134 6.55 -6.44 -22.88
N PHE A 135 6.16 -5.67 -23.88
CA PHE A 135 5.29 -4.50 -23.71
C PHE A 135 3.84 -4.94 -23.55
N VAL A 136 3.17 -4.37 -22.54
CA VAL A 136 1.76 -4.56 -22.27
C VAL A 136 1.02 -3.33 -22.76
N GLN A 137 -0.04 -3.53 -23.54
CA GLN A 137 -0.79 -2.42 -24.11
C GLN A 137 -1.42 -1.56 -22.99
N PRO A 138 -1.36 -0.22 -23.09
CA PRO A 138 -1.97 0.68 -22.11
C PRO A 138 -3.44 0.33 -21.88
N GLY A 139 -3.88 0.33 -20.62
CA GLY A 139 -5.24 -0.02 -20.22
C GLY A 139 -5.53 -1.54 -20.16
N THR A 140 -4.58 -2.39 -20.52
CA THR A 140 -4.74 -3.85 -20.40
C THR A 140 -4.66 -4.27 -18.94
N LYS A 141 -5.68 -4.98 -18.47
CA LYS A 141 -5.65 -5.61 -17.14
C LYS A 141 -4.89 -6.93 -17.21
N ILE A 142 -3.75 -7.02 -16.51
CA ILE A 142 -3.02 -8.28 -16.38
C ILE A 142 -3.75 -9.19 -15.40
N ASN A 143 -4.51 -10.13 -15.95
CA ASN A 143 -5.03 -11.29 -15.21
C ASN A 143 -4.12 -12.51 -15.42
N SER A 144 -4.44 -13.64 -14.78
CA SER A 144 -3.64 -14.86 -14.88
C SER A 144 -3.53 -15.40 -16.31
N GLU A 145 -4.63 -15.38 -17.07
CA GLU A 145 -4.65 -15.91 -18.44
C GLU A 145 -3.76 -15.06 -19.35
N TYR A 146 -3.87 -13.75 -19.26
CA TYR A 146 -3.01 -12.81 -19.98
C TYR A 146 -1.54 -13.05 -19.63
N TYR A 147 -1.23 -13.17 -18.33
CA TYR A 147 0.12 -13.42 -17.86
C TYR A 147 0.69 -14.73 -18.41
N ILE A 148 -0.07 -15.82 -18.37
CA ILE A 148 0.37 -17.12 -18.91
C ILE A 148 0.58 -17.03 -20.43
N GLN A 149 -0.41 -16.52 -21.17
CA GLN A 149 -0.38 -16.56 -22.62
C GLN A 149 0.60 -15.57 -23.25
N LYS A 150 0.65 -14.34 -22.74
CA LYS A 150 1.38 -13.24 -23.37
C LYS A 150 2.75 -13.01 -22.75
N ILE A 151 2.97 -13.48 -21.52
CA ILE A 151 4.24 -13.29 -20.81
C ILE A 151 4.97 -14.63 -20.63
N LEU A 152 4.41 -15.57 -19.86
CA LEU A 152 5.14 -16.78 -19.46
C LEU A 152 5.42 -17.74 -20.62
N LYS A 153 4.43 -18.06 -21.46
CA LYS A 153 4.63 -18.97 -22.60
C LYS A 153 5.74 -18.47 -23.54
N PRO A 154 5.74 -17.20 -23.99
CA PRO A 154 6.84 -16.66 -24.77
C PRO A 154 8.18 -16.62 -24.01
N PHE A 155 8.18 -16.27 -22.72
CA PHE A 155 9.41 -16.27 -21.90
C PHE A 155 10.07 -17.66 -21.85
N LEU A 156 9.29 -18.70 -21.56
CA LEU A 156 9.81 -20.07 -21.48
C LEU A 156 10.33 -20.56 -22.82
N LYS A 157 9.68 -20.16 -23.92
CA LYS A 157 10.07 -20.53 -25.27
C LYS A 157 11.34 -19.80 -25.75
N ASP A 158 11.39 -18.48 -25.58
CA ASP A 158 12.38 -17.63 -26.24
C ASP A 158 13.62 -17.37 -25.38
N ASP A 159 13.44 -17.26 -24.07
CA ASP A 159 14.45 -16.71 -23.16
C ASP A 159 14.97 -17.75 -22.16
N TYR A 160 14.09 -18.59 -21.61
CA TYR A 160 14.46 -19.49 -20.51
C TYR A 160 15.55 -20.49 -20.92
N CYS A 161 15.37 -21.22 -22.02
CA CYS A 161 16.38 -22.18 -22.50
C CYS A 161 17.67 -21.48 -22.97
N ARG A 162 17.57 -20.27 -23.50
CA ARG A 162 18.73 -19.47 -23.93
C ARG A 162 19.57 -18.99 -22.76
N LEU A 163 18.93 -18.56 -21.67
CA LEU A 163 19.57 -18.02 -20.48
C LEU A 163 20.01 -19.11 -19.50
N HIS A 164 19.31 -20.24 -19.47
CA HIS A 164 19.48 -21.31 -18.49
C HIS A 164 19.40 -22.69 -19.15
N PRO A 165 20.36 -23.05 -20.03
CA PRO A 165 20.33 -24.32 -20.77
C PRO A 165 20.41 -25.55 -19.87
N ASN A 166 20.98 -25.41 -18.66
CA ASN A 166 21.14 -26.48 -17.69
C ASN A 166 19.90 -26.65 -16.78
N GLY A 167 18.92 -25.75 -16.85
CA GLY A 167 17.71 -25.81 -16.03
C GLY A 167 17.95 -25.58 -14.52
N ASP A 168 19.06 -24.96 -14.16
CA ASP A 168 19.48 -24.66 -12.78
C ASP A 168 18.89 -23.35 -12.22
N ALA A 169 18.01 -22.70 -12.98
CA ALA A 169 17.40 -21.44 -12.59
C ALA A 169 16.19 -21.62 -11.67
N VAL A 170 16.08 -20.72 -10.69
CA VAL A 170 14.88 -20.54 -9.88
C VAL A 170 14.18 -19.25 -10.31
N PHE A 171 12.96 -19.36 -10.80
CA PHE A 171 12.14 -18.24 -11.20
C PHE A 171 11.54 -17.52 -9.99
N HIS A 172 11.77 -16.21 -9.90
CA HIS A 172 11.23 -15.35 -8.85
C HIS A 172 10.30 -14.29 -9.45
N GLN A 173 9.14 -14.11 -8.83
CA GLN A 173 8.15 -13.09 -9.19
C GLN A 173 7.49 -12.54 -7.91
N ASP A 174 6.89 -11.36 -8.01
CA ASP A 174 6.12 -10.78 -6.91
C ASP A 174 4.81 -11.55 -6.63
N SER A 175 4.12 -11.15 -5.56
CA SER A 175 2.86 -11.78 -5.13
C SER A 175 1.61 -11.16 -5.78
N ALA A 176 1.73 -10.50 -6.94
CA ALA A 176 0.55 -9.92 -7.61
C ALA A 176 -0.52 -11.01 -7.86
N PRO A 177 -1.82 -10.70 -7.78
CA PRO A 177 -2.87 -11.70 -7.84
C PRO A 177 -2.83 -12.61 -9.08
N SER A 178 -2.43 -12.08 -10.24
CA SER A 178 -2.21 -12.84 -11.47
C SER A 178 -1.03 -13.81 -11.37
N HIS A 179 0.06 -13.39 -10.72
CA HIS A 179 1.31 -14.15 -10.56
C HIS A 179 1.15 -15.28 -9.53
N ALA A 180 0.56 -14.95 -8.38
CA ALA A 180 0.32 -15.89 -7.29
C ALA A 180 -0.94 -16.76 -7.50
N SER A 181 -1.66 -16.62 -8.60
CA SER A 181 -2.88 -17.42 -8.84
C SER A 181 -2.59 -18.91 -8.97
N ARG A 182 -3.55 -19.76 -8.56
CA ARG A 182 -3.42 -21.22 -8.69
C ARG A 182 -3.18 -21.67 -10.12
N VAL A 183 -3.80 -21.02 -11.10
CA VAL A 183 -3.64 -21.36 -12.53
C VAL A 183 -2.22 -21.07 -12.99
N THR A 184 -1.66 -19.92 -12.62
CA THR A 184 -0.27 -19.54 -12.95
C THR A 184 0.74 -20.48 -12.30
N GLN A 185 0.57 -20.78 -11.00
CA GLN A 185 1.45 -21.70 -10.28
C GLN A 185 1.37 -23.12 -10.85
N LYS A 186 0.17 -23.58 -11.24
CA LYS A 186 -0.01 -24.87 -11.90
C LYS A 186 0.71 -24.89 -13.24
N PHE A 187 0.54 -23.85 -14.07
CA PHE A 187 1.22 -23.74 -15.36
C PHE A 187 2.75 -23.85 -15.20
N LEU A 188 3.35 -23.09 -14.28
CA LEU A 188 4.80 -23.16 -14.03
C LEU A 188 5.25 -24.56 -13.58
N THR A 189 4.46 -25.21 -12.73
CA THR A 189 4.72 -26.59 -12.27
C THR A 189 4.64 -27.59 -13.43
N ASP A 190 3.61 -27.48 -14.27
CA ASP A 190 3.41 -28.35 -15.45
C ASP A 190 4.50 -28.14 -16.51
N GLN A 191 5.14 -26.97 -16.54
CA GLN A 191 6.29 -26.66 -17.39
C GLN A 191 7.64 -27.05 -16.74
N HIS A 192 7.62 -27.71 -15.58
CA HIS A 192 8.81 -28.09 -14.81
C HIS A 192 9.74 -26.92 -14.44
N VAL A 193 9.19 -25.71 -14.32
CA VAL A 193 9.94 -24.52 -13.91
C VAL A 193 10.05 -24.52 -12.39
N GLN A 194 11.26 -24.42 -11.86
CA GLN A 194 11.45 -24.18 -10.43
C GLN A 194 11.13 -22.72 -10.12
N PHE A 195 10.26 -22.47 -9.13
CA PHE A 195 9.90 -21.11 -8.75
C PHE A 195 9.65 -20.98 -7.25
N LEU A 196 9.85 -19.77 -6.71
CA LEU A 196 9.52 -19.49 -5.31
C LEU A 196 8.00 -19.38 -5.14
N ARG A 197 7.43 -20.32 -4.38
CA ARG A 197 6.01 -20.28 -4.05
C ARG A 197 5.75 -19.20 -3.01
N PRO A 198 4.65 -18.44 -3.11
CA PRO A 198 4.21 -17.58 -2.02
C PRO A 198 3.94 -18.45 -0.79
N HIS A 199 4.79 -18.36 0.24
CA HIS A 199 4.57 -19.08 1.49
C HIS A 199 3.52 -18.35 2.33
N ASN A 200 2.66 -19.10 3.01
CA ASN A 200 1.73 -18.55 3.98
C ASN A 200 2.51 -18.07 5.21
N GLY A 201 3.06 -16.85 5.15
CA GLY A 201 3.84 -16.26 6.22
C GLY A 201 5.29 -16.01 5.82
N CYS A 202 5.73 -14.78 6.08
CA CYS A 202 7.07 -14.27 5.86
C CYS A 202 8.15 -15.21 6.41
N GLN A 203 8.97 -15.80 5.54
CA GLN A 203 10.32 -16.25 5.88
C GLN A 203 11.28 -15.85 4.76
N THR A 204 12.21 -14.98 5.10
CA THR A 204 13.48 -14.78 4.40
C THR A 204 14.37 -15.97 4.70
N VAL A 205 14.64 -16.81 3.71
CA VAL A 205 15.84 -17.64 3.68
C VAL A 205 16.70 -17.12 2.54
N LEU A 206 17.76 -16.39 2.91
CA LEU A 206 18.83 -15.99 2.01
C LEU A 206 19.66 -17.23 1.69
N THR A 207 19.44 -17.82 0.54
CA THR A 207 20.49 -18.51 -0.20
C THR A 207 20.80 -17.66 -1.43
N LEU A 208 22.01 -17.10 -1.47
CA LEU A 208 22.55 -16.45 -2.66
C LEU A 208 22.45 -17.45 -3.81
N HIS A 209 21.62 -17.17 -4.81
CA HIS A 209 21.90 -17.26 -6.25
C HIS A 209 20.66 -16.71 -6.99
N HIS A 210 20.83 -15.50 -7.53
CA HIS A 210 19.95 -14.74 -8.44
C HIS A 210 18.65 -14.11 -7.90
N VAL A 211 18.68 -12.77 -7.91
CA VAL A 211 17.58 -11.84 -7.66
C VAL A 211 16.81 -11.63 -8.96
N THR A 212 15.50 -11.89 -8.97
CA THR A 212 14.61 -11.35 -10.01
C THR A 212 13.72 -10.29 -9.37
N ILE A 213 13.99 -9.04 -9.69
CA ILE A 213 13.17 -7.88 -9.33
C ILE A 213 12.18 -7.67 -10.47
N SER A 214 10.88 -7.82 -10.19
CA SER A 214 9.80 -7.32 -11.03
C SER A 214 9.36 -5.98 -10.47
N TYR A 215 9.69 -4.88 -11.14
CA TYR A 215 9.02 -3.58 -10.93
C TYR A 215 8.31 -3.21 -12.23
N GLY A 216 7.05 -2.80 -12.11
CA GLY A 216 6.28 -2.23 -13.19
C GLY A 216 5.27 -1.24 -12.62
N ASP A 217 5.72 0.00 -12.42
CA ASP A 217 4.97 1.25 -12.56
C ASP A 217 6.00 2.40 -12.51
N ILE A 218 6.25 3.04 -13.65
CA ILE A 218 6.88 4.37 -13.76
C ILE A 218 5.83 5.30 -14.35
#